data_AF-A0A7J8WNL7-F1
#
_entry.id   AF-A0A7J8WNL7-F1
#
_cell.length_a   1.000
_cell.length_b   1.000
_cell.length_c   1.000
_cell.angle_alpha   90.00
_cell.angle_beta   90.00
_cell.angle_gamma   90.00
#
_symmetry.space_group_name_H-M   'P 1'
#
loop_
_entity.id
_entity.type
_entity.pdbx_description
1 polymer ?
#
loop_
_entity_poly.entity_id
_entity_poly.type
_entity_poly.pdbx_seq_one_letter_code
_entity_poly.pdbx_strand_id
1 'polypeptide(L)'
;VFAVGYLLHFGVGLNISLDEFTTLPDVLFTCSTLITLKLDIGFLLDVPKGVIFPNLKTLHLRSVVFFSDDSVESLISSCTSLEDMVIEKCHMWNISNFNISYHLLRRLTILYSEFVVFDFWLIIDAPNLAYFKYIDHVVARYSLENLQTLVKADIGIFNNSKEFLSSLPDKGNILAHRINGGKPSTD
;
A
#
# COMPACT_ATOMS: atom_id res chain seq x y z
N VAL A 1 12.00 17.92 3.05
CA VAL A 1 11.72 17.72 4.50
C VAL A 1 10.98 18.89 5.14
N PHE A 2 11.40 20.15 4.95
CA PHE A 2 10.76 21.31 5.62
C PHE A 2 9.28 21.60 5.25
N ALA A 3 8.81 21.21 4.07
CA ALA A 3 7.41 21.45 3.67
C ALA A 3 6.39 20.49 4.31
N VAL A 4 6.81 19.27 4.67
CA VAL A 4 5.91 18.25 5.25
C VAL A 4 5.53 18.59 6.69
N GLY A 5 6.46 19.20 7.45
CA GLY A 5 6.24 19.58 8.85
C GLY A 5 5.15 20.64 9.06
N TYR A 6 4.93 21.54 8.10
CA TYR A 6 3.92 22.60 8.22
C TYR A 6 2.47 22.11 7.96
N LEU A 7 2.30 20.98 7.27
CA LEU A 7 0.97 20.44 6.94
C LEU A 7 0.32 19.63 8.09
N LEU A 8 1.06 19.37 9.17
CA LEU A 8 0.64 18.42 10.23
C LEU A 8 -0.17 19.04 11.37
N HIS A 9 -0.45 20.35 11.35
CA HIS A 9 -0.89 21.05 12.56
C HIS A 9 -2.42 21.15 12.79
N PHE A 10 -3.28 20.51 11.97
CA PHE A 10 -4.75 20.78 12.07
C PHE A 10 -5.70 19.59 11.88
N GLY A 11 -5.29 18.34 12.09
CA GLY A 11 -6.19 17.20 11.80
C GLY A 11 -6.52 17.06 10.31
N VAL A 12 -5.60 17.57 9.48
CA VAL A 12 -5.72 17.74 8.04
C VAL A 12 -5.50 16.39 7.37
N GLY A 13 -6.31 16.07 6.36
CA GLY A 13 -5.97 15.00 5.44
C GLY A 13 -4.68 15.36 4.70
N LEU A 14 -3.65 14.55 4.88
CA LEU A 14 -2.36 14.77 4.25
C LEU A 14 -2.35 14.12 2.87
N ASN A 15 -1.89 14.84 1.84
CA ASN A 15 -1.66 14.30 0.50
C ASN A 15 -0.22 14.60 0.08
N ILE A 16 0.55 13.57 -0.25
CA ILE A 16 1.96 13.70 -0.61
C ILE A 16 2.24 12.98 -1.93
N SER A 17 2.91 13.65 -2.85
CA SER A 17 3.43 13.11 -4.11
C SER A 17 4.86 13.61 -4.31
N LEU A 18 5.76 12.75 -4.76
CA LEU A 18 7.17 13.08 -4.96
C LEU A 18 7.65 12.62 -6.34
N ASP A 19 8.57 13.39 -6.92
CA ASP A 19 9.17 13.07 -8.23
C ASP A 19 10.23 11.97 -8.15
N GLU A 20 10.76 11.68 -6.96
CA GLU A 20 11.73 10.62 -6.69
C GLU A 20 11.24 9.68 -5.57
N PHE A 21 11.54 8.38 -5.70
CA PHE A 21 11.17 7.37 -4.70
C PHE A 21 11.90 7.57 -3.38
N THR A 22 11.15 7.80 -2.30
CA THR A 22 11.68 7.93 -0.94
C THR A 22 10.85 7.11 0.07
N THR A 23 11.41 6.91 1.25
CA THR A 23 10.69 6.31 2.39
C THR A 23 9.76 7.33 3.04
N LEU A 24 8.80 6.84 3.81
CA LEU A 24 7.92 7.69 4.60
C LEU A 24 8.74 8.56 5.57
N PRO A 25 8.53 9.89 5.60
CA PRO A 25 9.23 10.74 6.54
C PRO A 25 8.79 10.48 7.98
N ASP A 26 9.75 10.40 8.90
CA ASP A 26 9.53 10.02 10.32
C ASP A 26 8.49 10.88 11.04
N VAL A 27 8.33 12.13 10.61
CA VAL A 27 7.35 13.07 11.16
C VAL A 27 5.91 12.58 11.02
N LEU A 28 5.62 11.73 10.02
CA LEU A 28 4.30 11.12 9.85
C LEU A 28 3.96 10.16 10.99
N PHE A 29 4.95 9.43 11.47
CA PHE A 29 4.82 8.42 12.51
C PHE A 29 4.60 9.00 13.90
N THR A 30 4.87 10.30 14.07
CA THR A 30 4.73 11.01 15.35
C THR A 30 3.49 11.91 15.38
N CYS A 31 2.76 12.01 14.27
CA CYS A 31 1.60 12.89 14.16
C CYS A 31 0.34 12.23 14.75
N SER A 32 0.03 12.55 16.01
CA SER A 32 -1.15 12.02 16.71
C SER A 32 -2.47 12.58 16.21
N THR A 33 -2.48 13.69 15.48
CA THR A 33 -3.70 14.33 14.94
C THR A 33 -4.07 13.83 13.55
N LEU A 34 -3.26 12.96 12.93
CA LEU A 34 -3.47 12.52 11.55
C LEU A 34 -4.70 11.60 11.43
N ILE A 35 -5.76 12.08 10.77
CA ILE A 35 -7.00 11.33 10.55
C ILE A 35 -7.05 10.68 9.16
N THR A 36 -6.44 11.34 8.18
CA THR A 36 -6.42 10.86 6.79
C THR A 36 -5.01 10.98 6.24
N LEU A 37 -4.49 9.88 5.71
CA LEU A 37 -3.20 9.80 5.05
C LEU A 37 -3.43 9.39 3.60
N LYS A 38 -3.01 10.24 2.67
CA LYS A 38 -2.99 9.97 1.23
C LYS A 38 -1.56 10.06 0.74
N LEU A 39 -1.07 8.97 0.16
CA LEU A 39 0.24 8.90 -0.47
C LEU A 39 0.02 8.59 -1.94
N ASP A 40 0.69 9.35 -2.80
CA ASP A 40 0.68 9.15 -4.24
C ASP A 40 2.07 8.66 -4.73
N ILE A 41 2.35 8.77 -6.02
CA ILE A 41 3.65 8.39 -6.62
C ILE A 41 4.86 8.91 -5.83
N GLY A 42 5.93 8.10 -5.82
CA GLY A 42 7.21 8.46 -5.21
C GLY A 42 7.45 7.94 -3.80
N PHE A 43 6.59 7.05 -3.29
CA PHE A 43 6.80 6.41 -1.98
C PHE A 43 7.17 4.93 -2.12
N LEU A 44 8.26 4.56 -1.44
CA LEU A 44 8.56 3.19 -1.05
C LEU A 44 7.97 2.99 0.35
N LEU A 45 6.92 2.18 0.43
CA LEU A 45 6.22 1.90 1.66
C LEU A 45 6.98 0.85 2.47
N ASP A 46 7.75 1.37 3.43
CA ASP A 46 8.40 0.60 4.47
C ASP A 46 8.10 1.28 5.81
N VAL A 47 7.23 0.66 6.61
CA VAL A 47 6.77 1.21 7.89
C VAL A 47 7.58 0.56 9.01
N PRO A 48 8.37 1.31 9.77
CA PRO A 48 9.14 0.76 10.89
C PRO A 48 8.23 0.11 11.93
N LYS A 49 8.70 -1.00 12.52
CA LYS A 49 7.99 -1.67 13.62
C LYS A 49 7.88 -0.74 14.83
N GLY A 50 6.71 -0.69 15.46
CA GLY A 50 6.44 0.12 16.65
C GLY A 50 5.90 1.53 16.39
N VAL A 51 5.69 1.89 15.11
CA VAL A 51 4.94 3.09 14.73
C VAL A 51 3.45 2.91 15.06
N ILE A 52 2.79 3.99 15.49
CA ILE A 52 1.34 3.99 15.76
C ILE A 52 0.71 5.25 15.18
N PHE A 53 -0.36 5.07 14.41
CA PHE A 53 -1.25 6.10 13.90
C PHE A 53 -2.58 6.06 14.68
N PRO A 54 -2.67 6.76 15.84
CA PRO A 54 -3.75 6.56 16.81
C PRO A 54 -5.13 6.96 16.27
N ASN A 55 -5.18 7.98 15.42
CA ASN A 55 -6.43 8.57 14.95
C ASN A 55 -6.66 8.38 13.44
N LEU A 56 -5.81 7.60 12.77
CA LEU A 56 -5.91 7.40 11.32
C LEU A 56 -7.12 6.55 10.98
N LYS A 57 -8.09 7.18 10.32
CA LYS A 57 -9.35 6.56 9.87
C LYS A 57 -9.36 6.24 8.40
N THR A 58 -8.60 6.98 7.61
CA THR A 58 -8.58 6.83 6.15
C THR A 58 -7.17 6.75 5.64
N LEU A 59 -6.87 5.67 4.93
CA LEU A 59 -5.59 5.44 4.29
C LEU A 59 -5.81 5.27 2.79
N HIS A 60 -5.22 6.16 1.99
CA HIS A 60 -5.26 6.08 0.54
C HIS A 60 -3.83 5.98 0.03
N LEU A 61 -3.52 4.86 -0.61
CA LEU A 61 -2.27 4.63 -1.30
C LEU A 61 -2.52 4.60 -2.79
N ARG A 62 -1.81 5.45 -3.53
CA ARG A 62 -1.88 5.51 -4.98
C ARG A 62 -0.46 5.45 -5.55
N SER A 63 -0.21 4.54 -6.49
CA SER A 63 1.10 4.47 -7.18
C SER A 63 2.32 4.38 -6.26
N VAL A 64 2.14 3.80 -5.06
CA VAL A 64 3.24 3.51 -4.13
C VAL A 64 3.82 2.12 -4.39
N VAL A 65 5.06 1.90 -3.95
CA VAL A 65 5.74 0.60 -4.04
C VAL A 65 5.76 -0.04 -2.66
N PHE A 66 5.26 -1.26 -2.51
CA PHE A 66 5.42 -2.02 -1.26
C PHE A 66 6.83 -2.61 -1.19
N PHE A 67 7.50 -2.44 -0.06
CA PHE A 67 8.88 -2.91 0.11
C PHE A 67 8.95 -4.42 0.37
N SER A 68 8.11 -4.95 1.27
CA SER A 68 8.03 -6.39 1.59
C SER A 68 6.68 -6.76 2.20
N ASP A 69 6.44 -8.07 2.36
CA ASP A 69 5.25 -8.60 3.07
C ASP A 69 5.16 -8.00 4.50
N ASP A 70 6.30 -7.88 5.19
CA ASP A 70 6.40 -7.24 6.52
C ASP A 70 5.94 -5.77 6.50
N SER A 71 6.10 -5.04 5.39
CA SER A 71 5.68 -3.65 5.29
C SER A 71 4.16 -3.51 5.25
N VAL A 72 3.45 -4.48 4.67
CA VAL A 72 1.98 -4.55 4.66
C VAL A 72 1.49 -4.77 6.09
N GLU A 73 2.04 -5.79 6.78
CA GLU A 73 1.68 -6.11 8.16
C GLU A 73 1.99 -4.94 9.11
N SER A 74 3.17 -4.32 8.97
CA SER A 74 3.58 -3.18 9.78
C SER A 74 2.66 -1.97 9.57
N LEU A 75 2.22 -1.70 8.34
CA LEU A 75 1.28 -0.62 8.05
C LEU A 75 -0.09 -0.85 8.71
N ILE A 76 -0.66 -2.05 8.55
CA ILE A 76 -1.98 -2.40 9.09
C ILE A 76 -1.93 -2.36 10.63
N SER A 77 -0.91 -2.98 11.23
CA SER A 77 -0.74 -3.01 12.68
C SER A 77 -0.42 -1.63 13.29
N SER A 78 0.16 -0.72 12.51
CA SER A 78 0.38 0.67 12.95
C SER A 78 -0.93 1.45 13.10
N CYS A 79 -2.02 1.03 12.46
CA CYS A 79 -3.29 1.75 12.54
C CYS A 79 -4.15 1.23 13.71
N THR A 80 -4.77 2.12 14.50
CA THR A 80 -5.68 1.71 15.59
C THR A 80 -7.16 2.03 15.34
N SER A 81 -7.44 2.87 14.33
CA SER A 81 -8.79 3.39 14.08
C SER A 81 -9.18 3.35 12.59
N LEU A 82 -8.53 2.51 11.78
CA LEU A 82 -8.69 2.52 10.32
C LEU A 82 -10.08 2.01 9.90
N GLU A 83 -10.85 2.88 9.25
CA GLU A 83 -12.22 2.59 8.79
C GLU A 83 -12.30 2.47 7.25
N ASP A 84 -11.41 3.14 6.52
CA ASP A 84 -11.43 3.24 5.05
C ASP A 84 -10.03 3.07 4.46
N MET A 85 -9.87 2.07 3.59
CA MET A 85 -8.62 1.78 2.90
C MET A 85 -8.81 1.77 1.39
N VAL A 86 -7.99 2.55 0.69
CA VAL A 86 -7.93 2.60 -0.77
C VAL A 86 -6.52 2.30 -1.25
N ILE A 87 -6.40 1.31 -2.13
CA ILE A 87 -5.18 0.90 -2.81
C ILE A 87 -5.44 1.06 -4.31
N GLU A 88 -4.74 2.00 -4.95
CA GLU A 88 -4.90 2.30 -6.38
C GLU A 88 -3.55 2.25 -7.08
N LYS A 89 -3.42 1.49 -8.18
CA LYS A 89 -2.23 1.51 -9.04
C LYS A 89 -0.92 1.25 -8.31
N CYS A 90 -0.96 0.51 -7.20
CA CYS A 90 0.21 0.27 -6.38
C CYS A 90 1.05 -0.86 -6.97
N HIS A 91 2.37 -0.75 -6.80
CA HIS A 91 3.32 -1.73 -7.31
C HIS A 91 3.61 -2.77 -6.21
N MET A 92 3.20 -4.02 -6.46
CA MET A 92 3.24 -5.12 -5.50
C MET A 92 4.19 -6.26 -5.93
N TRP A 93 5.18 -5.94 -6.75
CA TRP A 93 6.15 -6.91 -7.31
C TRP A 93 7.10 -7.51 -6.27
N ASN A 94 7.31 -6.86 -5.13
CA ASN A 94 8.15 -7.34 -4.03
C ASN A 94 7.40 -8.14 -2.97
N ILE A 95 6.07 -8.26 -3.11
CA ILE A 95 5.25 -8.93 -2.11
C ILE A 95 4.59 -10.17 -2.67
N SER A 96 4.48 -11.20 -1.84
CA SER A 96 3.82 -12.46 -2.16
C SER A 96 2.48 -12.60 -1.48
N ASN A 97 2.31 -11.97 -0.31
CA ASN A 97 1.08 -11.99 0.45
C ASN A 97 0.62 -10.56 0.73
N PHE A 98 -0.63 -10.28 0.36
CA PHE A 98 -1.29 -9.04 0.74
C PHE A 98 -2.44 -9.37 1.68
N ASN A 99 -2.14 -9.33 2.97
CA ASN A 99 -3.05 -9.68 4.05
C ASN A 99 -3.63 -8.41 4.69
N ILE A 100 -4.93 -8.23 4.54
CA ILE A 100 -5.71 -7.20 5.23
C ILE A 100 -6.60 -7.91 6.25
N SER A 101 -6.06 -8.14 7.46
CA SER A 101 -6.85 -8.56 8.62
C SER A 101 -7.05 -7.37 9.54
N TYR A 102 -8.25 -6.77 9.51
CA TYR A 102 -8.52 -5.58 10.32
C TYR A 102 -10.00 -5.42 10.67
N HIS A 103 -10.30 -5.56 11.97
CA HIS A 103 -11.67 -5.63 12.45
C HIS A 103 -12.46 -4.32 12.35
N LEU A 104 -11.83 -3.14 12.34
CA LEU A 104 -12.56 -1.85 12.24
C LEU A 104 -12.78 -1.40 10.80
N LEU A 105 -12.20 -2.10 9.82
CA LEU A 105 -12.27 -1.71 8.42
C LEU A 105 -13.70 -1.84 7.91
N ARG A 106 -14.27 -0.74 7.39
CA ARG A 106 -15.63 -0.67 6.87
C ARG A 106 -15.68 -0.58 5.35
N ARG A 107 -14.64 -0.01 4.74
CA ARG A 107 -14.54 0.15 3.29
C ARG A 107 -13.15 -0.25 2.82
N LEU A 108 -13.11 -1.11 1.81
CA LEU A 108 -11.88 -1.53 1.13
C LEU A 108 -12.05 -1.36 -0.37
N THR A 109 -11.13 -0.64 -1.00
CA THR A 109 -11.07 -0.45 -2.44
C THR A 109 -9.68 -0.82 -2.96
N ILE A 110 -9.60 -1.75 -3.91
CA ILE A 110 -8.38 -2.19 -4.59
C ILE A 110 -8.59 -2.03 -6.09
N LEU A 111 -7.76 -1.21 -6.75
CA LEU A 111 -7.93 -0.85 -8.15
C LEU A 111 -6.59 -0.88 -8.90
N TYR A 112 -6.56 -1.54 -10.06
CA TYR A 112 -5.51 -1.43 -11.07
C TYR A 112 -4.06 -1.62 -10.55
N SER A 113 -3.85 -2.48 -9.55
CA SER A 113 -2.55 -2.72 -8.92
C SER A 113 -1.71 -3.70 -9.74
N GLU A 114 -0.40 -3.50 -9.72
CA GLU A 114 0.52 -4.29 -10.53
C GLU A 114 1.06 -5.48 -9.73
N PHE A 115 0.55 -6.68 -10.08
CA PHE A 115 1.03 -7.95 -9.54
C PHE A 115 1.99 -8.61 -10.53
N VAL A 116 3.23 -8.85 -10.11
CA VAL A 116 4.25 -9.53 -10.94
C VAL A 116 4.53 -10.96 -10.45
N VAL A 117 4.08 -11.29 -9.24
CA VAL A 117 4.36 -12.59 -8.62
C VAL A 117 3.28 -13.61 -9.01
N PHE A 118 3.71 -14.68 -9.67
CA PHE A 118 2.83 -15.77 -10.13
C PHE A 118 2.06 -16.48 -9.01
N ASP A 119 2.49 -16.34 -7.75
CA ASP A 119 1.87 -16.94 -6.57
C ASP A 119 1.36 -15.88 -5.56
N PHE A 120 0.91 -14.72 -6.06
CA PHE A 120 0.36 -13.68 -5.20
C PHE A 120 -0.93 -14.13 -4.50
N TRP A 121 -0.97 -13.97 -3.17
CA TRP A 121 -2.12 -14.31 -2.33
C TRP A 121 -2.77 -13.05 -1.73
N LEU A 122 -4.03 -12.83 -2.07
CA LEU A 122 -4.86 -11.79 -1.47
C LEU A 122 -5.69 -12.39 -0.32
N ILE A 123 -5.48 -11.92 0.91
CA ILE A 123 -6.26 -12.36 2.08
C ILE A 123 -6.96 -11.13 2.66
N ILE A 124 -8.28 -11.21 2.79
CA ILE A 124 -9.10 -10.15 3.40
C ILE A 124 -9.90 -10.78 4.52
N ASP A 125 -9.61 -10.38 5.75
CA ASP A 125 -10.30 -10.80 6.97
C ASP A 125 -10.80 -9.55 7.72
N ALA A 126 -12.07 -9.19 7.48
CA ALA A 126 -12.60 -7.91 7.92
C ALA A 126 -14.08 -8.03 8.37
N PRO A 127 -14.34 -8.43 9.64
CA PRO A 127 -15.69 -8.66 10.19
C PRO A 127 -16.68 -7.51 9.99
N ASN A 128 -16.21 -6.26 10.00
CA ASN A 128 -17.05 -5.06 9.88
C ASN A 128 -17.02 -4.42 8.47
N LEU A 129 -16.49 -5.13 7.47
CA LEU A 129 -16.42 -4.63 6.10
C LEU A 129 -17.81 -4.52 5.48
N ALA A 130 -18.27 -3.30 5.24
CA ALA A 130 -19.57 -3.01 4.65
C ALA A 130 -19.52 -2.77 3.13
N TYR A 131 -18.39 -2.28 2.62
CA TYR A 131 -18.17 -2.02 1.20
C TYR A 131 -16.85 -2.60 0.73
N PHE A 132 -16.89 -3.37 -0.35
CA PHE A 132 -15.72 -3.91 -1.01
C PHE A 132 -15.73 -3.54 -2.50
N LYS A 133 -14.63 -3.02 -3.01
CA LYS A 133 -14.43 -2.80 -4.43
C LYS A 133 -13.10 -3.40 -4.87
N TYR A 134 -13.16 -4.22 -5.90
CA TYR A 134 -12.00 -4.85 -6.49
C TYR A 134 -12.10 -4.71 -8.01
N ILE A 135 -11.24 -3.91 -8.63
CA ILE A 135 -11.18 -3.78 -10.09
C ILE A 135 -9.74 -4.00 -10.52
N ASP A 136 -9.40 -5.25 -10.82
CA ASP A 136 -8.00 -5.62 -11.03
C ASP A 136 -7.82 -6.93 -11.82
N HIS A 137 -6.57 -7.33 -12.04
CA HIS A 137 -6.23 -8.63 -12.62
C HIS A 137 -6.60 -9.80 -11.69
N VAL A 138 -6.75 -10.99 -12.27
CA VAL A 138 -6.90 -12.23 -11.50
C VAL A 138 -5.62 -12.49 -10.71
N VAL A 139 -5.71 -12.54 -9.38
CA VAL A 139 -4.62 -13.01 -8.50
C VAL A 139 -4.55 -14.54 -8.48
N ALA A 140 -3.39 -15.09 -8.16
CA ALA A 140 -3.19 -16.54 -8.13
C ALA A 140 -4.10 -17.21 -7.10
N ARG A 141 -4.26 -16.58 -5.93
CA ARG A 141 -5.11 -17.06 -4.84
C ARG A 141 -5.78 -15.89 -4.13
N TYR A 142 -7.00 -16.11 -3.67
CA TYR A 142 -7.70 -15.18 -2.80
C TYR A 142 -8.38 -15.92 -1.65
N SER A 143 -8.44 -15.29 -0.48
CA SER A 143 -9.26 -15.70 0.66
C SER A 143 -10.06 -14.51 1.16
N LEU A 144 -11.38 -14.66 1.22
CA LEU A 144 -12.30 -13.67 1.75
C LEU A 144 -12.94 -14.24 3.00
N GLU A 145 -12.50 -13.75 4.16
CA GLU A 145 -12.80 -14.29 5.48
C GLU A 145 -13.60 -13.28 6.30
N ASN A 146 -14.51 -13.80 7.12
CA ASN A 146 -15.33 -13.01 8.04
C ASN A 146 -15.98 -11.77 7.40
N LEU A 147 -16.71 -11.91 6.29
CA LEU A 147 -17.36 -10.77 5.61
C LEU A 147 -18.87 -10.65 5.90
N GLN A 148 -19.30 -10.96 7.13
CA GLN A 148 -20.72 -11.09 7.49
C GLN A 148 -21.50 -9.77 7.38
N THR A 149 -20.82 -8.63 7.44
CA THR A 149 -21.43 -7.29 7.39
C THR A 149 -21.39 -6.65 6.01
N LEU A 150 -20.91 -7.36 4.98
CA LEU A 150 -20.75 -6.83 3.64
C LEU A 150 -22.11 -6.52 3.01
N VAL A 151 -22.35 -5.23 2.75
CA VAL A 151 -23.59 -4.74 2.15
C VAL A 151 -23.47 -4.65 0.63
N LYS A 152 -22.29 -4.24 0.13
CA LYS A 152 -22.07 -4.02 -1.29
C LYS A 152 -20.66 -4.44 -1.72
N ALA A 153 -20.60 -5.17 -2.82
CA ALA A 153 -19.38 -5.56 -3.51
C ALA A 153 -19.41 -5.13 -4.98
N ASP A 154 -18.40 -4.38 -5.42
CA ASP A 154 -18.20 -4.00 -6.83
C ASP A 154 -16.93 -4.71 -7.35
N ILE A 155 -17.10 -5.78 -8.13
CA ILE A 155 -15.99 -6.63 -8.60
C ILE A 155 -15.87 -6.56 -10.13
N GLY A 156 -14.72 -6.12 -10.62
CA GLY A 156 -14.32 -6.15 -12.03
C GLY A 156 -12.99 -6.89 -12.17
N ILE A 157 -12.93 -7.85 -13.08
CA ILE A 157 -11.74 -8.69 -13.25
C ILE A 157 -11.22 -8.56 -14.68
N PHE A 158 -9.94 -8.23 -14.84
CA PHE A 158 -9.28 -8.19 -16.14
C PHE A 158 -8.49 -9.47 -16.37
N ASN A 159 -8.71 -10.12 -17.52
CA ASN A 159 -7.99 -11.34 -17.88
C ASN A 159 -6.65 -10.98 -18.53
N ASN A 160 -5.56 -11.55 -18.02
CA ASN A 160 -4.22 -11.34 -18.54
C ASN A 160 -3.97 -12.25 -19.76
N SER A 161 -4.68 -12.01 -20.87
CA SER A 161 -4.35 -12.70 -22.11
C SER A 161 -3.08 -12.08 -22.71
N LYS A 162 -1.92 -12.65 -22.34
CA LYS A 162 -0.62 -12.65 -23.04
C LYS A 162 0.26 -11.38 -23.06
N GLU A 163 -0.26 -10.16 -22.90
CA GLU A 163 0.57 -8.95 -23.07
C GLU A 163 1.51 -8.63 -21.88
N PHE A 164 1.10 -8.96 -20.65
CA PHE A 164 1.90 -8.64 -19.45
C PHE A 164 3.13 -9.56 -19.26
N LEU A 165 3.06 -10.80 -19.76
CA LEU A 165 4.16 -11.77 -19.65
C LEU A 165 5.36 -11.39 -20.54
N SER A 166 5.12 -10.68 -21.65
CA SER A 166 6.16 -10.23 -22.57
C SER A 166 6.91 -8.97 -22.11
N SER A 167 6.43 -8.27 -21.07
CA SER A 167 7.00 -6.99 -20.62
C SER A 167 7.74 -7.07 -19.27
N LEU A 168 7.88 -8.26 -18.67
CA LEU A 168 8.55 -8.41 -17.37
C LEU A 168 10.08 -8.31 -17.54
N PRO A 169 10.78 -7.43 -16.79
CA PRO A 169 12.23 -7.48 -16.69
C PRO A 169 12.64 -8.74 -15.92
N ASP A 170 13.70 -9.42 -16.38
CA ASP A 170 14.29 -10.55 -15.66
C ASP A 170 14.62 -10.13 -14.21
N LYS A 171 14.10 -10.90 -13.24
CA LYS A 171 14.24 -10.67 -11.79
C LYS A 171 15.70 -10.49 -11.31
N GLY A 172 16.69 -10.82 -12.13
CA GLY A 172 18.11 -10.65 -11.85
C GLY A 172 18.66 -9.22 -11.95
N ASN A 173 18.00 -8.29 -12.68
CA ASN A 173 18.58 -6.98 -12.99
C ASN A 173 18.10 -5.81 -12.11
N ILE A 174 17.04 -5.97 -11.32
CA ILE A 174 16.43 -4.84 -10.61
C ILE A 174 17.22 -4.45 -9.34
N LEU A 175 17.95 -5.40 -8.74
CA LEU A 175 18.80 -5.14 -7.57
C LEU A 175 20.22 -4.67 -7.92
N ALA A 176 20.74 -5.04 -9.11
CA ALA A 176 22.11 -4.71 -9.50
C ALA A 176 22.32 -3.22 -9.85
N HIS A 177 21.27 -2.55 -10.35
CA HIS A 177 21.40 -1.15 -10.79
C HIS A 177 21.35 -0.10 -9.67
N ARG A 178 20.95 -0.47 -8.44
CA ARG A 178 20.75 0.50 -7.35
C ARG A 178 21.87 0.54 -6.31
N ILE A 179 22.75 -0.47 -6.27
CA ILE A 179 23.88 -0.52 -5.32
C ILE A 179 25.13 0.21 -5.86
N ASN A 180 25.24 0.43 -7.17
CA ASN A 180 26.41 1.10 -7.78
C ASN A 180 26.33 2.64 -7.82
N GLY A 181 25.33 3.26 -7.20
CA GLY A 181 25.16 4.72 -7.17
C GLY A 181 25.93 5.47 -6.07
N GLY A 182 27.03 4.92 -5.55
CA GLY A 182 27.68 5.45 -4.35
C GLY A 182 29.19 5.31 -4.29
N LYS A 183 29.92 6.05 -5.14
CA LYS A 183 31.18 6.72 -4.73
C LYS A 183 31.59 7.78 -5.75
N PRO A 184 31.73 9.07 -5.37
CA PRO A 184 32.51 10.01 -6.16
C PRO A 184 33.99 9.62 -6.07
N SER A 185 34.65 9.54 -7.22
CA SER A 185 36.11 9.48 -7.33
C SER A 185 36.71 10.73 -6.69
N THR A 186 37.51 10.55 -5.64
CA THR A 186 38.51 11.55 -5.25
C THR A 186 39.76 11.27 -6.08
N ASP A 187 40.20 12.28 -6.82
CA ASP A 187 41.49 12.36 -7.50
C ASP A 187 42.67 12.00 -6.57
#